data_AF-A0A3C1MXE9-F1
#
_entry.id   AF-A0A3C1MXE9-F1
#
_cell.length_a   1.000
_cell.length_b   1.000
_cell.length_c   1.000
_cell.angle_alpha   90.00
_cell.angle_beta   90.00
_cell.angle_gamma   90.00
#
_symmetry.space_group_name_H-M   'P 1'
#
loop_
_entity.id
_entity.type
_entity.pdbx_description
1 polymer ?
#
loop_
_entity_poly.entity_id
_entity_poly.type
_entity_poly.pdbx_seq_one_letter_code
_entity_poly.pdbx_strand_id
1 'polypeptide(L)'
;MSLVLLRDIAKSSHSVVGMLADISRLKAAQAKIEELAYHDALTGLPNRSLAHDRLAQAMLRSERTGMPFALLYIDLDRFKVINDRYGHEAGDKVLVETSHRMRSAIRQTDTLARLGGDEFIVVAEDVEMPQGALRVADELLQALSPPCAVADSLVACGASIGIAIYPQDAHDQDALLHAADQAMYQAKVAGGQRYRMFDANMLQVLLPGLELEHELRRALLHKEFVLHYQIQVDTTGAIVGAEALRRWRAGGTPSEVC
;
A
#
# COMPACT_ATOMS: atom_id res chain seq x y z
N MET A 1 -13.22 -41.72 -3.76
CA MET A 1 -13.32 -43.18 -4.05
C MET A 1 -14.77 -43.56 -3.92
N SER A 2 -15.36 -44.10 -4.99
CA SER A 2 -16.72 -44.65 -4.95
C SER A 2 -16.63 -46.15 -5.18
N LEU A 3 -17.41 -46.91 -4.43
CA LEU A 3 -17.48 -48.37 -4.51
C LEU A 3 -18.94 -48.75 -4.70
N VAL A 4 -19.21 -49.45 -5.79
CA VAL A 4 -20.55 -49.96 -6.09
C VAL A 4 -20.50 -51.48 -6.01
N LEU A 5 -21.39 -52.03 -5.19
CA LEU A 5 -21.52 -53.47 -5.00
C LEU A 5 -22.50 -54.00 -6.04
N LEU A 6 -22.01 -54.80 -6.97
CA LEU A 6 -22.82 -55.46 -7.98
C LEU A 6 -23.11 -56.88 -7.54
N ARG A 7 -24.40 -57.22 -7.51
CA ARG A 7 -24.89 -58.54 -7.14
C ARG A 7 -25.38 -59.24 -8.40
N ASP A 8 -24.76 -60.36 -8.73
CA ASP A 8 -25.20 -61.19 -9.84
C ASP A 8 -26.48 -61.95 -9.44
N ILE A 9 -27.53 -61.84 -10.26
CA ILE A 9 -28.87 -62.35 -9.94
C ILE A 9 -28.94 -63.87 -10.16
N ALA A 10 -28.00 -64.45 -10.92
CA ALA A 10 -28.04 -65.87 -11.30
C ALA A 10 -26.99 -66.76 -10.60
N LYS A 11 -25.91 -66.17 -10.05
CA LYS A 11 -24.85 -66.88 -9.33
C LYS A 11 -24.51 -66.08 -8.08
N SER A 12 -24.50 -66.68 -6.89
CA SER A 12 -24.31 -66.05 -5.57
C SER A 12 -22.94 -65.37 -5.33
N SER A 13 -22.37 -64.71 -6.34
CA SER A 13 -21.09 -64.01 -6.32
C SER A 13 -21.35 -62.51 -6.20
N HIS A 14 -20.65 -61.87 -5.26
CA HIS A 14 -20.67 -60.42 -5.12
C HIS A 14 -19.39 -59.87 -5.75
N SER A 15 -19.53 -58.94 -6.69
CA SER A 15 -18.39 -58.24 -7.28
C SER A 15 -18.41 -56.78 -6.85
N VAL A 16 -17.23 -56.25 -6.53
CA VAL A 16 -17.07 -54.86 -6.12
C VAL A 16 -16.32 -54.13 -7.22
N VAL A 17 -16.95 -53.11 -7.80
CA VAL A 17 -16.30 -52.23 -8.75
C VAL A 17 -15.98 -50.93 -8.03
N GLY A 18 -14.69 -50.59 -7.98
CA GLY A 18 -14.20 -49.34 -7.39
C GLY A 18 -13.76 -48.37 -8.48
N MET A 19 -14.14 -47.10 -8.34
CA MET A 19 -13.61 -46.03 -9.17
C MET A 19 -12.72 -45.11 -8.31
N LEU A 20 -11.47 -44.98 -8.75
CA LEU A 20 -10.48 -44.06 -8.20
C LEU A 20 -10.24 -42.97 -9.23
N ALA A 21 -10.69 -41.76 -8.94
CA ALA A 21 -10.41 -40.58 -9.74
C ALA A 21 -9.22 -39.85 -9.12
N ASP A 22 -8.15 -39.66 -9.88
CA ASP A 22 -7.05 -38.80 -9.48
C ASP A 22 -7.48 -37.33 -9.62
N ILE A 23 -7.74 -36.70 -8.47
CA ILE A 23 -8.13 -35.28 -8.38
C ILE A 23 -6.94 -34.37 -8.12
N SER A 24 -5.70 -34.87 -8.17
CA SER A 24 -4.49 -34.09 -7.84
C SER A 24 -4.36 -32.86 -8.75
N ARG A 25 -4.60 -33.01 -10.06
CA ARG A 25 -4.58 -31.89 -11.01
C ARG A 25 -5.67 -30.86 -10.74
N LEU A 26 -6.87 -31.31 -10.35
CA LEU A 26 -7.99 -30.42 -10.02
C LEU A 26 -7.66 -29.61 -8.77
N LYS A 27 -7.14 -30.26 -7.72
CA LYS A 27 -6.72 -29.57 -6.48
C LYS A 27 -5.57 -28.60 -6.71
N ALA A 28 -4.57 -28.97 -7.52
CA ALA A 28 -3.46 -28.08 -7.86
C ALA A 28 -3.93 -26.86 -8.65
N ALA A 29 -4.85 -27.04 -9.61
CA ALA A 29 -5.44 -25.95 -10.36
C ALA A 29 -6.26 -25.01 -9.45
N GLN A 30 -7.04 -25.58 -8.53
CA GLN A 30 -7.83 -24.79 -7.58
C GLN A 30 -6.95 -24.01 -6.61
N ALA A 31 -5.91 -24.63 -6.04
CA ALA A 31 -4.94 -23.94 -5.19
C ALA A 31 -4.24 -22.81 -5.95
N LYS A 32 -3.92 -23.01 -7.24
CA LYS A 32 -3.30 -21.96 -8.05
C LYS A 32 -4.26 -20.80 -8.35
N ILE A 33 -5.54 -21.08 -8.55
CA ILE A 33 -6.57 -20.04 -8.71
C ILE A 33 -6.70 -19.21 -7.42
N GLU A 34 -6.75 -19.86 -6.26
CA GLU A 34 -6.83 -19.19 -4.96
C GLU A 34 -5.57 -18.33 -4.71
N GLU A 35 -4.39 -18.86 -5.02
CA GLU A 35 -3.13 -18.12 -4.93
C GLU A 35 -3.17 -16.85 -5.81
N LEU A 36 -3.60 -16.97 -7.07
CA LEU A 36 -3.71 -15.82 -7.99
C LEU A 36 -4.80 -14.82 -7.58
N ALA A 37 -5.85 -15.27 -6.90
CA ALA A 37 -6.93 -14.40 -6.45
C ALA A 37 -6.57 -13.59 -5.20
N TYR A 38 -5.75 -14.16 -4.31
CA TYR A 38 -5.54 -13.61 -2.97
C TYR A 38 -4.09 -13.24 -2.63
N HIS A 39 -3.12 -13.59 -3.48
CA HIS A 39 -1.71 -13.28 -3.26
C HIS A 39 -1.12 -12.43 -4.39
N ASP A 40 -0.15 -11.60 -4.02
CA ASP A 40 0.68 -10.83 -4.94
C ASP A 40 1.66 -11.78 -5.64
N ALA A 41 1.62 -11.83 -6.97
CA ALA A 41 2.40 -12.79 -7.74
C ALA A 41 3.92 -12.58 -7.63
N LEU A 42 4.37 -11.36 -7.29
CA LEU A 42 5.79 -11.05 -7.13
C LEU A 42 6.31 -11.44 -5.75
N THR A 43 5.64 -11.01 -4.69
CA THR A 43 6.13 -11.16 -3.31
C THR A 43 5.56 -12.38 -2.58
N GLY A 44 4.48 -12.98 -3.09
CA GLY A 44 3.74 -14.07 -2.43
C GLY A 44 2.92 -13.63 -1.22
N LEU A 45 3.00 -12.36 -0.82
CA LEU A 45 2.20 -11.80 0.26
C LEU A 45 0.72 -11.76 -0.11
N PRO A 46 -0.20 -11.75 0.86
CA PRO A 46 -1.59 -11.32 0.65
C PRO A 46 -1.65 -10.06 -0.22
N ASN A 47 -2.49 -10.09 -1.25
CA ASN A 47 -2.76 -8.94 -2.10
C ASN A 47 -3.79 -8.02 -1.43
N ARG A 48 -4.12 -6.91 -2.11
CA ARG A 48 -5.14 -5.95 -1.66
C ARG A 48 -6.47 -6.62 -1.28
N SER A 49 -6.98 -7.58 -2.05
CA SER A 49 -8.27 -8.21 -1.73
C SER A 49 -8.21 -8.99 -0.42
N LEU A 50 -7.17 -9.80 -0.22
CA LEU A 50 -7.01 -10.55 1.03
C LEU A 50 -6.66 -9.62 2.21
N ALA A 51 -5.91 -8.55 1.97
CA ALA A 51 -5.60 -7.53 2.97
C ALA A 51 -6.88 -6.88 3.52
N HIS A 52 -7.81 -6.50 2.64
CA HIS A 52 -9.08 -5.91 3.04
C HIS A 52 -9.96 -6.90 3.81
N ASP A 53 -10.01 -8.18 3.41
CA ASP A 53 -10.73 -9.23 4.15
C ASP A 53 -10.15 -9.42 5.56
N ARG A 54 -8.83 -9.50 5.69
CA ARG A 54 -8.15 -9.64 6.99
C ARG A 54 -8.38 -8.45 7.90
N LEU A 55 -8.36 -7.25 7.36
CA LEU A 55 -8.66 -6.04 8.11
C LEU A 55 -10.11 -6.02 8.62
N ALA A 56 -11.07 -6.40 7.77
CA ALA A 56 -12.47 -6.52 8.18
C ALA A 56 -12.66 -7.57 9.29
N GLN A 57 -11.97 -8.71 9.19
CA GLN A 57 -11.96 -9.73 10.25
C GLN A 57 -11.39 -9.22 11.57
N ALA A 58 -10.29 -8.45 11.52
CA ALA A 58 -9.67 -7.85 12.71
C ALA A 58 -10.62 -6.83 13.38
N MET A 59 -11.33 -6.02 12.60
CA MET A 59 -12.35 -5.09 13.11
C MET A 59 -13.48 -5.83 13.83
N LEU A 60 -14.09 -6.84 13.20
CA LEU A 60 -15.14 -7.65 13.82
C LEU A 60 -14.66 -8.36 15.10
N ARG A 61 -13.40 -8.83 15.10
CA ARG A 61 -12.79 -9.44 16.30
C ARG A 61 -12.61 -8.41 17.40
N SER A 62 -12.13 -7.21 17.07
CA SER A 62 -11.93 -6.10 18.00
C SER A 62 -13.25 -5.66 18.63
N GLU A 63 -14.30 -5.48 17.83
CA GLU A 63 -15.65 -5.16 18.30
C GLU A 63 -16.18 -6.20 19.29
N ARG A 64 -15.96 -7.49 19.00
CA ARG A 64 -16.42 -8.59 19.85
C ARG A 64 -15.64 -8.72 21.16
N THR A 65 -14.35 -8.43 21.14
CA THR A 65 -13.44 -8.69 22.29
C THR A 65 -13.12 -7.44 23.10
N GLY A 66 -13.36 -6.25 22.55
CA GLY A 66 -12.90 -4.97 23.09
C GLY A 66 -11.39 -4.76 23.00
N MET A 67 -10.64 -5.68 22.35
CA MET A 67 -9.19 -5.56 22.22
C MET A 67 -8.83 -4.73 20.97
N PRO A 68 -8.08 -3.63 21.12
CA PRO A 68 -7.66 -2.82 19.98
C PRO A 68 -6.61 -3.54 19.13
N PHE A 69 -6.46 -3.13 17.88
CA PHE A 69 -5.37 -3.54 17.00
C PHE A 69 -4.79 -2.33 16.27
N ALA A 70 -3.57 -2.47 15.74
CA ALA A 70 -2.91 -1.41 14.99
C ALA A 70 -2.83 -1.77 13.52
N LEU A 71 -3.12 -0.79 12.67
CA LEU A 71 -2.86 -0.82 11.25
C LEU A 71 -1.61 0.02 10.97
N LEU A 72 -0.59 -0.61 10.40
CA LEU A 72 0.60 0.06 9.92
C LEU A 72 0.53 0.14 8.40
N TYR A 73 0.62 1.35 7.83
CA TYR A 73 0.75 1.60 6.40
C TYR A 73 2.21 1.92 6.09
N ILE A 74 2.78 1.25 5.10
CA ILE A 74 4.22 1.26 4.84
C ILE A 74 4.45 1.58 3.36
N ASP A 75 5.32 2.54 3.08
CA ASP A 75 5.76 2.90 1.74
C ASP A 75 7.30 2.85 1.68
N LEU A 76 7.85 2.23 0.62
CA LEU A 76 9.30 2.17 0.44
C LEU A 76 9.84 3.51 -0.09
N ASP A 77 10.72 4.13 0.69
CA ASP A 77 11.27 5.44 0.36
C ASP A 77 12.06 5.40 -0.95
N ARG A 78 11.77 6.35 -1.84
CA ARG A 78 12.48 6.56 -3.11
C ARG A 78 12.44 5.34 -4.05
N PHE A 79 11.48 4.43 -3.90
CA PHE A 79 11.38 3.24 -4.78
C PHE A 79 11.33 3.60 -6.27
N LYS A 80 10.61 4.66 -6.63
CA LYS A 80 10.60 5.18 -8.02
C LYS A 80 12.00 5.51 -8.54
N VAL A 81 12.87 6.12 -7.72
CA VAL A 81 14.25 6.43 -8.10
C VAL A 81 15.07 5.16 -8.34
N ILE A 82 14.77 4.09 -7.61
CA ILE A 82 15.39 2.77 -7.82
C ILE A 82 15.00 2.24 -9.21
N ASN A 83 13.71 2.25 -9.52
CA ASN A 83 13.22 1.84 -10.84
C ASN A 83 13.80 2.67 -11.98
N ASP A 84 13.78 4.00 -11.84
CA ASP A 84 14.24 4.92 -12.87
C ASP A 84 15.76 4.77 -13.13
N ARG A 85 16.54 4.43 -12.10
CA ARG A 85 18.01 4.34 -12.19
C ARG A 85 18.54 2.94 -12.50
N TYR A 86 17.90 1.89 -11.98
CA TYR A 86 18.39 0.51 -12.07
C TYR A 86 17.43 -0.42 -12.84
N GLY A 87 16.27 0.09 -13.28
CA GLY A 87 15.26 -0.66 -14.01
C GLY A 87 14.22 -1.34 -13.12
N HIS A 88 13.13 -1.81 -13.73
CA HIS A 88 12.04 -2.46 -13.00
C HIS A 88 12.44 -3.81 -12.38
N GLU A 89 13.30 -4.59 -13.02
CA GLU A 89 13.79 -5.87 -12.45
C GLU A 89 14.55 -5.65 -11.13
N ALA A 90 15.25 -4.53 -11.02
CA ALA A 90 15.90 -4.10 -9.79
C ALA A 90 14.89 -3.73 -8.71
N GLY A 91 13.84 -2.99 -9.05
CA GLY A 91 12.74 -2.70 -8.14
C GLY A 91 12.03 -3.97 -7.66
N ASP A 92 11.80 -4.93 -8.55
CA ASP A 92 11.18 -6.21 -8.20
C ASP A 92 12.01 -6.99 -7.18
N LYS A 93 13.34 -7.02 -7.35
CA LYS A 93 14.26 -7.62 -6.36
C LYS A 93 14.19 -6.92 -5.01
N VAL A 94 14.11 -5.59 -5.00
CA VAL A 94 13.93 -4.82 -3.76
C VAL A 94 12.61 -5.18 -3.09
N LEU A 95 11.51 -5.26 -3.84
CA LEU A 95 10.19 -5.61 -3.29
C LEU A 95 10.16 -7.02 -2.68
N VAL A 96 10.78 -7.99 -3.35
CA VAL A 96 10.90 -9.37 -2.84
C VAL A 96 11.73 -9.40 -1.56
N GLU A 97 12.90 -8.75 -1.57
CA GLU A 97 13.80 -8.71 -0.41
C GLU A 97 13.15 -8.00 0.79
N THR A 98 12.54 -6.84 0.59
CA THR A 98 11.87 -6.10 1.67
C THR A 98 10.67 -6.89 2.21
N SER A 99 9.93 -7.58 1.36
CA SER A 99 8.84 -8.48 1.79
C SER A 99 9.33 -9.59 2.70
N HIS A 100 10.45 -10.24 2.35
CA HIS A 100 11.06 -11.28 3.19
C HIS A 100 11.56 -10.73 4.53
N ARG A 101 12.20 -9.56 4.53
CA ARG A 101 12.67 -8.90 5.75
C ARG A 101 11.53 -8.52 6.67
N MET A 102 10.48 -7.89 6.14
CA MET A 102 9.28 -7.54 6.92
C MET A 102 8.60 -8.79 7.48
N ARG A 103 8.43 -9.84 6.67
CA ARG A 103 7.81 -11.10 7.12
C ARG A 103 8.58 -11.77 8.25
N SER A 104 9.90 -11.64 8.25
CA SER A 104 10.77 -12.20 9.30
C SER A 104 10.80 -11.35 10.57
N ALA A 105 10.49 -10.05 10.46
CA ALA A 105 10.47 -9.10 11.58
C ALA A 105 9.18 -9.16 12.40
N ILE A 106 8.06 -9.55 11.77
CA ILE A 106 6.74 -9.60 12.44
C ILE A 106 6.38 -11.00 12.90
N ARG A 107 5.37 -11.10 13.76
CA ARG A 107 4.86 -12.39 14.24
C ARG A 107 4.03 -13.07 13.16
N GLN A 108 3.93 -14.39 13.23
CA GLN A 108 3.10 -15.17 12.30
C GLN A 108 1.60 -14.86 12.44
N THR A 109 1.18 -14.37 13.60
CA THR A 109 -0.20 -13.91 13.87
C THR A 109 -0.54 -12.60 13.18
N ASP A 110 0.46 -11.78 12.88
CA ASP A 110 0.27 -10.49 12.23
C ASP A 110 0.08 -10.69 10.72
N THR A 111 -0.80 -9.88 10.13
CA THR A 111 -1.03 -9.92 8.69
C THR A 111 -0.13 -8.90 8.01
N LEU A 112 0.85 -9.35 7.23
CA LEU A 112 1.58 -8.51 6.25
C LEU A 112 0.99 -8.71 4.86
N ALA A 113 0.68 -7.61 4.17
CA ALA A 113 0.12 -7.62 2.82
C ALA A 113 0.75 -6.54 1.94
N ARG A 114 0.73 -6.75 0.62
CA ARG A 114 1.12 -5.74 -0.37
C ARG A 114 -0.13 -5.22 -1.09
N LEU A 115 -0.33 -3.91 -1.06
CA LEU A 115 -1.50 -3.28 -1.69
C LEU A 115 -1.28 -2.97 -3.18
N GLY A 116 -0.02 -2.84 -3.59
CA GLY A 116 0.42 -2.53 -4.95
C GLY A 116 1.66 -1.64 -4.92
N GLY A 117 2.40 -1.56 -6.04
CA GLY A 117 3.59 -0.71 -6.11
C GLY A 117 4.59 -1.00 -4.97
N ASP A 118 4.97 0.03 -4.25
CA ASP A 118 5.82 0.05 -3.04
C ASP A 118 5.05 0.10 -1.72
N GLU A 119 3.72 -0.13 -1.76
CA GLU A 119 2.83 0.00 -0.61
C GLU A 119 2.52 -1.33 0.05
N PHE A 120 2.68 -1.38 1.37
CA PHE A 120 2.41 -2.53 2.22
C PHE A 120 1.57 -2.12 3.42
N ILE A 121 0.86 -3.09 4.00
CA ILE A 121 0.22 -2.92 5.30
C ILE A 121 0.57 -4.05 6.25
N VAL A 122 0.59 -3.73 7.54
CA VAL A 122 0.61 -4.71 8.63
C VAL A 122 -0.59 -4.51 9.54
N VAL A 123 -1.36 -5.57 9.76
CA VAL A 123 -2.37 -5.63 10.82
C VAL A 123 -1.76 -6.34 12.01
N ALA A 124 -1.45 -5.59 13.06
CA ALA A 124 -0.84 -6.08 14.29
C ALA A 124 -1.92 -6.26 15.37
N GLU A 125 -2.25 -7.53 15.64
CA GLU A 125 -3.23 -7.95 16.63
C GLU A 125 -2.54 -8.46 17.90
N ASP A 126 -3.28 -8.54 19.01
CA ASP A 126 -2.78 -9.15 20.27
C ASP A 126 -1.46 -8.50 20.79
N VAL A 127 -1.32 -7.18 20.62
CA VAL A 127 -0.23 -6.37 21.17
C VAL A 127 -0.76 -5.27 22.10
N GLU A 128 0.02 -4.93 23.12
CA GLU A 128 -0.33 -3.83 24.03
C GLU A 128 -0.30 -2.50 23.30
N MET A 129 -1.37 -1.71 23.37
CA MET A 129 -1.44 -0.42 22.69
C MET A 129 -1.09 0.74 23.63
N PRO A 130 -0.36 1.76 23.15
CA PRO A 130 0.24 1.88 21.80
C PRO A 130 1.64 1.25 21.65
N GLN A 131 2.30 0.85 22.75
CA GLN A 131 3.74 0.52 22.76
C GLN A 131 4.09 -0.69 21.88
N GLY A 132 3.21 -1.67 21.79
CA GLY A 132 3.36 -2.84 20.94
C GLY A 132 3.34 -2.50 19.45
N ALA A 133 2.48 -1.57 19.02
CA ALA A 133 2.47 -1.09 17.64
C ALA A 133 3.76 -0.31 17.30
N LEU A 134 4.23 0.52 18.24
CA LEU A 134 5.51 1.22 18.10
C LEU A 134 6.69 0.24 17.96
N ARG A 135 6.72 -0.81 18.78
CA ARG A 135 7.75 -1.85 18.71
C ARG A 135 7.73 -2.57 17.35
N VAL A 136 6.56 -2.91 16.82
CA VAL A 136 6.44 -3.53 15.48
C VAL A 136 6.98 -2.58 14.40
N ALA A 137 6.65 -1.29 14.48
CA ALA A 137 7.17 -0.30 13.53
C ALA A 137 8.69 -0.13 13.62
N ASP A 138 9.26 -0.13 14.83
CA ASP A 138 10.72 -0.13 15.06
C ASP A 138 11.38 -1.38 14.46
N GLU A 139 10.84 -2.57 14.72
CA GLU A 139 11.35 -3.84 14.20
C GLU A 139 11.32 -3.86 12.67
N LEU A 140 10.26 -3.34 12.05
CA LEU A 140 10.14 -3.21 10.60
C LEU A 140 11.19 -2.23 10.03
N LEU A 141 11.35 -1.05 10.62
CA LEU A 141 12.36 -0.08 10.16
C LEU A 141 13.78 -0.63 10.29
N GLN A 142 14.09 -1.29 11.40
CA GLN A 142 15.39 -1.91 11.60
C GLN A 142 15.64 -3.01 10.57
N ALA A 143 14.64 -3.86 10.30
CA ALA A 143 14.74 -4.90 9.29
C ALA A 143 14.94 -4.34 7.88
N LEU A 144 14.35 -3.19 7.56
CA LEU A 144 14.46 -2.53 6.25
C LEU A 144 15.71 -1.66 6.10
N SER A 145 16.37 -1.29 7.20
CA SER A 145 17.54 -0.40 7.20
C SER A 145 18.77 -0.89 6.42
N PRO A 146 19.11 -2.19 6.36
CA PRO A 146 20.25 -2.64 5.57
C PRO A 146 20.02 -2.37 4.08
N PRO A 147 21.04 -2.02 3.30
CA PRO A 147 20.88 -1.84 1.87
C PRO A 147 20.43 -3.14 1.19
N CYS A 148 19.71 -3.01 0.07
CA CYS A 148 19.35 -4.13 -0.78
C CYS A 148 20.39 -4.27 -1.89
N ALA A 149 20.82 -5.52 -2.14
CA ALA A 149 21.72 -5.83 -3.25
C ALA A 149 20.92 -5.88 -4.56
N VAL A 150 21.33 -5.08 -5.53
CA VAL A 150 20.67 -4.94 -6.82
C VAL A 150 21.74 -4.93 -7.91
N ALA A 151 21.79 -6.00 -8.71
CA ALA A 151 22.87 -6.25 -9.65
C ALA A 151 24.25 -6.16 -8.95
N ASP A 152 25.14 -5.26 -9.39
CA ASP A 152 26.46 -5.04 -8.81
C ASP A 152 26.51 -3.84 -7.84
N SER A 153 25.35 -3.38 -7.36
CA SER A 153 25.22 -2.19 -6.52
C SER A 153 24.44 -2.44 -5.23
N LEU A 154 24.73 -1.63 -4.21
CA LEU A 154 23.96 -1.57 -2.98
C LEU A 154 23.06 -0.33 -3.01
N VAL A 155 21.76 -0.54 -2.85
CA VAL A 155 20.77 0.52 -2.85
C VAL A 155 20.23 0.70 -1.45
N ALA A 156 20.20 1.94 -0.97
CA ALA A 156 19.59 2.24 0.32
C ALA A 156 18.10 1.88 0.27
N CYS A 157 17.69 1.03 1.20
CA CYS A 157 16.30 0.65 1.42
C CYS A 157 15.83 1.39 2.67
N GLY A 158 14.74 2.15 2.53
CA GLY A 158 14.12 2.90 3.60
C GLY A 158 12.62 2.76 3.50
N ALA A 159 11.92 3.02 4.60
CA ALA A 159 10.47 3.04 4.59
C ALA A 159 9.93 4.15 5.46
N SER A 160 8.81 4.69 5.02
CA SER A 160 7.96 5.56 5.80
C SER A 160 6.78 4.75 6.31
N ILE A 161 6.50 4.83 7.61
CA ILE A 161 5.45 4.04 8.25
C ILE A 161 4.44 4.97 8.94
N GLY A 162 3.16 4.75 8.70
CA GLY A 162 2.07 5.39 9.41
C GLY A 162 1.33 4.37 10.25
N ILE A 163 0.92 4.74 11.46
CA ILE A 163 0.28 3.84 12.42
C ILE A 163 -1.08 4.43 12.82
N ALA A 164 -2.16 3.68 12.65
CA ALA A 164 -3.48 4.01 13.19
C ALA A 164 -3.98 2.87 14.08
N ILE A 165 -4.67 3.22 15.16
CA ILE A 165 -5.21 2.27 16.16
C ILE A 165 -6.72 2.20 16.02
N TYR A 166 -7.25 1.00 15.80
CA TYR A 166 -8.68 0.75 15.83
C TYR A 166 -9.12 0.33 17.25
N PRO A 167 -10.25 0.83 17.77
CA PRO A 167 -11.18 1.80 17.17
C PRO A 167 -10.89 3.27 17.54
N GLN A 168 -9.72 3.58 18.10
CA GLN A 168 -9.41 4.92 18.62
C GLN A 168 -9.37 5.99 17.53
N ASP A 169 -8.75 5.67 16.39
CA ASP A 169 -8.46 6.64 15.32
C ASP A 169 -9.52 6.60 14.20
N ALA A 170 -10.29 5.52 14.10
CA ALA A 170 -11.37 5.34 13.11
C ALA A 170 -12.33 4.21 13.50
N HIS A 171 -13.55 4.25 12.94
CA HIS A 171 -14.60 3.24 13.18
C HIS A 171 -14.97 2.41 11.94
N ASP A 172 -14.51 2.80 10.76
CA ASP A 172 -14.68 2.05 9.52
C ASP A 172 -13.33 1.79 8.85
N GLN A 173 -13.33 0.83 7.93
CA GLN A 173 -12.13 0.32 7.29
C GLN A 173 -11.41 1.39 6.45
N ASP A 174 -12.17 2.18 5.69
CA ASP A 174 -11.62 3.17 4.77
C ASP A 174 -11.03 4.35 5.56
N ALA A 175 -11.72 4.81 6.61
CA ALA A 175 -11.21 5.83 7.51
C ALA A 175 -9.93 5.38 8.25
N LEU A 176 -9.84 4.11 8.66
CA LEU A 176 -8.64 3.58 9.32
C LEU A 176 -7.45 3.49 8.36
N LEU A 177 -7.67 2.98 7.14
CA LEU A 177 -6.66 2.97 6.08
C LEU A 177 -6.19 4.39 5.77
N HIS A 178 -7.13 5.33 5.65
CA HIS A 178 -6.81 6.72 5.42
C HIS A 178 -5.97 7.30 6.55
N ALA A 179 -6.38 7.15 7.82
CA ALA A 179 -5.62 7.63 8.97
C ALA A 179 -4.17 7.10 8.99
N ALA A 180 -3.97 5.81 8.69
CA ALA A 180 -2.65 5.21 8.61
C ALA A 180 -1.83 5.76 7.43
N ASP A 181 -2.42 5.92 6.25
CA ASP A 181 -1.80 6.54 5.07
C ASP A 181 -1.38 8.00 5.34
N GLN A 182 -2.24 8.78 5.99
CA GLN A 182 -1.93 10.16 6.37
C GLN A 182 -0.70 10.24 7.29
N ALA A 183 -0.65 9.38 8.31
CA ALA A 183 0.48 9.31 9.22
C ALA A 183 1.76 8.89 8.47
N MET A 184 1.65 7.95 7.53
CA MET A 184 2.77 7.50 6.69
C MET A 184 3.29 8.63 5.82
N TYR A 185 2.39 9.38 5.17
CA TYR A 185 2.76 10.54 4.37
C TYR A 185 3.51 11.58 5.21
N GLN A 186 3.05 11.86 6.43
CA GLN A 186 3.76 12.74 7.37
C GLN A 186 5.16 12.23 7.73
N ALA A 187 5.33 10.92 7.90
CA ALA A 187 6.64 10.29 8.09
C ALA A 187 7.55 10.53 6.87
N LYS A 188 6.99 10.37 5.65
CA LYS A 188 7.68 10.56 4.37
C LYS A 188 8.16 11.99 4.17
N VAL A 189 7.30 12.98 4.36
CA VAL A 189 7.67 14.41 4.20
C VAL A 189 8.61 14.90 5.30
N ALA A 190 8.59 14.29 6.49
CA ALA A 190 9.52 14.60 7.56
C ALA A 190 10.96 14.08 7.31
N GLY A 191 11.21 13.42 6.17
CA GLY A 191 12.52 12.94 5.75
C GLY A 191 12.62 11.43 5.55
N GLY A 192 11.50 10.69 5.67
CA GLY A 192 11.44 9.24 5.54
C GLY A 192 12.16 8.50 6.66
N GLN A 193 12.33 7.19 6.48
CA GLN A 193 13.03 6.27 7.38
C GLN A 193 12.56 6.37 8.84
N ARG A 194 11.25 6.50 9.02
CA ARG A 194 10.64 6.69 10.33
C ARG A 194 9.19 6.24 10.32
N TYR A 195 8.63 6.09 11.51
CA TYR A 195 7.20 5.93 11.68
C TYR A 195 6.57 7.18 12.31
N ARG A 196 5.26 7.33 12.11
CA ARG A 196 4.41 8.29 12.81
C ARG A 196 3.12 7.60 13.22
N MET A 197 2.67 7.86 14.43
CA MET A 197 1.29 7.57 14.79
C MET A 197 0.37 8.64 14.22
N PHE A 198 -0.84 8.23 13.84
CA PHE A 198 -1.90 9.15 13.50
C PHE A 198 -2.19 10.07 14.69
N ASP A 199 -2.38 11.34 14.38
CA ASP A 199 -2.88 12.36 15.30
C ASP A 199 -3.99 13.07 14.54
N ALA A 200 -5.16 13.25 15.16
CA ALA A 200 -6.29 13.92 14.51
C ALA A 200 -5.96 15.34 14.04
N ASN A 201 -4.94 15.99 14.61
CA ASN A 201 -4.43 17.27 14.13
C ASN A 201 -3.73 17.16 12.76
N MET A 202 -3.28 15.97 12.34
CA MET A 202 -2.72 15.72 11.00
C MET A 202 -3.73 15.93 9.89
N LEU A 203 -5.03 15.77 10.16
CA LEU A 203 -6.10 16.07 9.19
C LEU A 203 -6.07 17.54 8.75
N GLN A 204 -5.61 18.46 9.61
CA GLN A 204 -5.47 19.87 9.25
C GLN A 204 -4.33 20.13 8.26
N VAL A 205 -3.34 19.23 8.18
CA VAL A 205 -2.21 19.34 7.25
C VAL A 205 -2.54 18.78 5.85
N LEU A 206 -3.65 18.05 5.71
CA LEU A 206 -4.12 17.46 4.45
C LEU A 206 -5.23 18.25 3.74
N LEU A 207 -5.94 19.11 4.47
CA LEU A 207 -6.86 20.09 3.87
C LEU A 207 -6.24 20.91 2.72
N PRO A 208 -4.94 21.32 2.72
CA PRO A 208 -4.40 22.13 1.65
C PRO A 208 -4.46 21.45 0.27
N GLY A 209 -4.39 20.12 0.19
CA GLY A 209 -4.40 19.40 -1.11
C GLY A 209 -5.78 19.33 -1.74
N LEU A 210 -6.80 19.00 -0.95
CA LEU A 210 -8.20 18.95 -1.37
C LEU A 210 -8.78 20.36 -1.55
N GLU A 211 -8.41 21.31 -0.69
CA GLU A 211 -8.74 22.71 -0.86
C GLU A 211 -8.08 23.26 -2.12
N LEU A 212 -6.79 23.00 -2.34
CA LEU A 212 -6.12 23.43 -3.58
C LEU A 212 -6.78 22.80 -4.82
N GLU A 213 -7.14 21.51 -4.81
CA GLU A 213 -7.85 20.91 -5.94
C GLU A 213 -9.21 21.58 -6.17
N HIS A 214 -9.98 21.80 -5.10
CA HIS A 214 -11.27 22.48 -5.16
C HIS A 214 -11.13 23.91 -5.67
N GLU A 215 -10.13 24.64 -5.19
CA GLU A 215 -9.83 26.01 -5.57
C GLU A 215 -9.29 26.10 -6.99
N LEU A 216 -8.46 25.17 -7.45
CA LEU A 216 -7.99 25.11 -8.84
C LEU A 216 -9.15 24.81 -9.80
N ARG A 217 -10.06 23.90 -9.43
CA ARG A 217 -11.30 23.64 -10.21
C ARG A 217 -12.19 24.88 -10.24
N ARG A 218 -12.38 25.56 -9.09
CA ARG A 218 -13.11 26.82 -9.01
C ARG A 218 -12.46 27.89 -9.89
N ALA A 219 -11.15 28.06 -9.79
CA ALA A 219 -10.37 29.02 -10.56
C ALA A 219 -10.45 28.79 -12.07
N LEU A 220 -10.51 27.52 -12.49
CA LEU A 220 -10.70 27.16 -13.89
C LEU A 220 -12.11 27.57 -14.38
N LEU A 221 -13.14 27.31 -13.59
CA LEU A 221 -14.53 27.72 -13.90
C LEU A 221 -14.70 29.25 -13.93
N HIS A 222 -14.06 29.95 -13.00
CA HIS A 222 -14.14 31.41 -12.87
C HIS A 222 -13.10 32.17 -13.72
N LYS A 223 -12.31 31.46 -14.54
CA LYS A 223 -11.28 32.03 -15.42
C LYS A 223 -10.25 32.89 -14.67
N GLU A 224 -9.87 32.48 -13.46
CA GLU A 224 -8.93 33.20 -12.59
C GLU A 224 -7.45 33.00 -12.97
N PHE A 225 -7.18 32.18 -14.00
CA PHE A 225 -5.84 32.00 -14.53
C PHE A 225 -5.53 33.04 -15.61
N VAL A 226 -4.45 33.77 -15.43
CA VAL A 226 -3.91 34.72 -16.42
C VAL A 226 -2.58 34.21 -16.97
N LEU A 227 -2.26 34.63 -18.18
CA LEU A 227 -1.01 34.26 -18.85
C LEU A 227 -0.08 35.46 -18.82
N HIS A 228 1.12 35.27 -18.28
CA HIS A 228 2.21 36.23 -18.34
C HIS A 228 3.23 35.74 -19.35
N TYR A 229 3.95 36.65 -20.00
CA TYR A 229 5.03 36.30 -20.91
C TYR A 229 6.34 36.86 -20.37
N GLN A 230 7.34 35.99 -20.25
CA GLN A 230 8.70 36.40 -19.92
C GLN A 230 9.54 36.37 -21.19
N ILE A 231 9.99 37.55 -21.62
CA ILE A 231 10.80 37.70 -22.83
C ILE A 231 12.19 37.09 -22.61
N GLN A 232 12.65 36.32 -23.59
CA GLN A 232 13.99 35.77 -23.66
C GLN A 232 14.79 36.57 -24.69
N VAL A 233 15.96 37.04 -24.28
CA VAL A 233 16.88 37.80 -25.13
C VAL A 233 18.20 37.05 -25.29
N ASP A 234 18.84 37.20 -26.45
CA ASP A 234 20.19 36.69 -26.66
C ASP A 234 21.26 37.59 -26.02
N THR A 235 22.53 37.25 -26.19
CA THR A 235 23.67 38.01 -25.66
C THR A 235 23.82 39.40 -26.27
N THR A 236 23.13 39.69 -27.37
CA THR A 236 23.11 41.01 -28.02
C THR A 236 21.92 41.87 -27.55
N GLY A 237 21.01 41.29 -26.77
CA GLY A 237 19.77 41.92 -26.33
C GLY A 237 18.63 41.79 -27.33
N ALA A 238 18.79 41.02 -28.42
CA ALA A 238 17.72 40.77 -29.37
C ALA A 238 16.72 39.77 -28.79
N ILE A 239 15.43 40.03 -29.00
CA ILE A 239 14.36 39.14 -28.56
C ILE A 239 14.38 37.87 -29.40
N VAL A 240 14.60 36.72 -28.75
CA VAL A 240 14.64 35.40 -29.40
C VAL A 240 13.41 34.54 -29.10
N GLY A 241 12.61 34.93 -28.10
CA GLY A 241 11.39 34.22 -27.75
C GLY A 241 10.71 34.77 -26.51
N ALA A 242 9.68 34.08 -26.05
CA ALA A 242 9.03 34.34 -24.78
C ALA A 242 8.50 33.05 -24.16
N GLU A 243 8.66 32.91 -22.84
CA GLU A 243 8.07 31.82 -22.07
C GLU A 243 6.69 32.23 -21.55
N ALA A 244 5.67 31.40 -21.77
CA ALA A 244 4.32 31.63 -21.30
C ALA A 244 4.15 31.04 -19.89
N LEU A 245 3.96 31.91 -18.89
CA LEU A 245 3.83 31.57 -17.49
C LEU A 245 2.37 31.73 -17.05
N ARG A 246 1.72 30.61 -16.70
CA ARG A 246 0.36 30.66 -16.15
C ARG A 246 0.40 31.10 -14.69
N ARG A 247 -0.38 32.11 -14.34
CA ARG A 247 -0.52 32.67 -12.99
C ARG A 247 -1.96 32.53 -12.54
N TRP A 248 -2.16 32.29 -11.25
CA TRP A 248 -3.49 32.22 -10.64
C TRP A 248 -3.68 33.41 -9.72
N ARG A 249 -4.76 34.18 -9.92
CA ARG A 249 -5.11 35.33 -9.08
C ARG A 249 -6.15 34.91 -8.04
N ALA A 250 -5.71 34.26 -6.96
CA ALA A 250 -6.58 33.95 -5.83
C ALA A 250 -6.86 35.23 -5.01
N GLY A 251 -8.12 35.70 -5.00
CA GLY A 251 -8.60 36.69 -4.01
C GLY A 251 -8.20 38.16 -4.17
N GLY A 252 -8.25 38.73 -5.39
CA GLY A 252 -8.04 40.16 -5.60
C GLY A 252 -9.01 40.76 -6.62
N THR A 253 -9.65 41.87 -6.27
CA THR A 253 -10.50 42.70 -7.14
C THR A 253 -9.89 42.89 -8.52
N PRO A 254 -10.71 42.94 -9.60
CA PRO A 254 -10.20 43.11 -10.95
C PRO A 254 -9.57 44.51 -11.06
N SER A 255 -8.25 44.59 -10.97
CA SER A 255 -7.52 45.76 -11.43
C SER A 255 -7.41 45.63 -12.95
N GLU A 256 -8.26 46.38 -13.65
CA GLU A 256 -7.97 46.82 -15.02
C GLU A 256 -6.60 47.50 -15.01
N VAL A 257 -5.60 46.86 -15.62
CA VAL A 257 -4.47 47.58 -16.20
C VAL A 257 -4.10 46.89 -17.51
N CYS A 258 -4.44 47.59 -18.59
CA CYS A 258 -4.14 47.45 -20.02
C CYS A 258 -4.67 46.23 -20.77
#